data_AF-A0A6L7S0I2-F1
#
_entry.id   AF-A0A6L7S0I2-F1
#
_cell.length_a   1.000
_cell.length_b   1.000
_cell.length_c   1.000
_cell.angle_alpha   90.00
_cell.angle_beta   90.00
_cell.angle_gamma   90.00
#
_symmetry.space_group_name_H-M   'P 1'
#
loop_
_entity.id
_entity.type
_entity.pdbx_description
1 polymer ?
#
loop_
_entity_poly.entity_id
_entity_poly.type
_entity_poly.pdbx_seq_one_letter_code
_entity_poly.pdbx_strand_id
1 'polypeptide(L)'
;MIQGTGTSGLSINRAYHISLKNAWMHWTQRCQSTRTLQAAALRAWEANYGSPPIAPSKSPAGSAAILLRTRNNSMPPSKSSSHSNTRSRRSVGMKRLDSQGVIGRESPDMTDLVTVFGPEADGHSEVEAARRSGRQFVRSEGQLSVYERARRPTGHVYTAWEAYSAYGIDALEEAVDFGSAILKCKTDAAADALKTRRERLNLSHRDIARATSLPEPLLASAEESPSNVSMVQLQSAAFVLGLDERLLSYDPDSGADSRLAYRLRDLSRKHAHLTWQMTPRTALRFAEAASIIRVQIRLQEWLGIETERHLFATSGFYGSYQRQTWKVGYDLADEARTKLDLGKAPVSSMRELVEHRLGIPVVQVDLGQKIAGATIVTHNDRNEEVRGILLNAAGKNENVWIRRTTLAHELGHLLFDPNERLESVRVDPYEQSEADPETQGFDQVEQRANAFAIAFLAPLDEVRSIASLPFSRSSIVDVMHKFGLSQTAARYHISNAHFRQHELPQFVIREAPADELKAAENFTTDFFPLQGTPVQRRGKFADLVVKAYTEKLISLDTASLYLQCTKEEFSEKVDMLRRLFDLNAKS
;
A
#
# COMPACT_ATOMS: atom_id res chain seq x y z
N MET A 1 12.80 -76.72 -7.78
CA MET A 1 12.08 -76.85 -6.49
C MET A 1 11.96 -75.43 -5.91
N ILE A 2 10.74 -74.88 -5.84
CA ILE A 2 9.85 -74.81 -4.65
C ILE A 2 10.32 -73.67 -3.71
N GLN A 3 9.65 -72.49 -3.73
CA GLN A 3 8.67 -71.95 -2.73
C GLN A 3 9.29 -71.73 -1.32
N GLY A 4 9.00 -70.73 -0.47
CA GLY A 4 8.07 -69.57 -0.38
C GLY A 4 8.38 -68.81 0.95
N THR A 5 7.58 -67.90 1.57
CA THR A 5 6.40 -67.09 1.20
C THR A 5 6.00 -66.16 2.39
N GLY A 6 5.91 -64.83 2.20
CA GLY A 6 5.39 -63.86 3.20
C GLY A 6 6.40 -63.33 4.24
N THR A 7 6.19 -62.19 4.93
CA THR A 7 4.99 -61.34 5.09
C THR A 7 5.34 -59.84 5.19
N SER A 8 4.51 -58.97 4.60
CA SER A 8 4.57 -57.52 4.80
C SER A 8 3.15 -56.95 4.92
N GLY A 9 2.83 -56.29 6.04
CA GLY A 9 1.48 -55.74 6.25
C GLY A 9 1.01 -55.64 7.70
N LEU A 10 1.75 -54.93 8.58
CA LEU A 10 1.28 -54.64 9.95
C LEU A 10 1.76 -53.30 10.56
N SER A 11 2.69 -52.56 9.95
CA SER A 11 3.22 -51.31 10.52
C SER A 11 2.38 -50.05 10.21
N ILE A 12 1.77 -49.97 9.02
CA ILE A 12 1.09 -48.74 8.53
C ILE A 12 -0.13 -48.38 9.40
N ASN A 13 -0.96 -49.36 9.78
CA ASN A 13 -2.17 -49.11 10.57
C ASN A 13 -1.89 -48.56 11.98
N ARG A 14 -0.73 -48.88 12.56
CA ARG A 14 -0.37 -48.42 13.91
C ARG A 14 0.03 -46.94 13.92
N ALA A 15 0.75 -46.48 12.89
CA ALA A 15 1.11 -45.07 12.73
C ALA A 15 -0.13 -44.19 12.48
N TYR A 16 -1.07 -44.66 11.65
CA TYR A 16 -2.30 -43.94 11.33
C TYR A 16 -3.20 -43.75 12.58
N HIS A 17 -3.38 -44.80 13.38
CA HIS A 17 -4.12 -44.72 14.64
C HIS A 17 -3.47 -43.81 15.70
N ILE A 18 -2.13 -43.77 15.78
CA ILE A 18 -1.42 -42.89 16.73
C ILE A 18 -1.61 -41.41 16.31
N SER A 19 -1.52 -41.11 15.01
CA SER A 19 -1.74 -39.76 14.46
C SER A 19 -3.15 -39.25 14.77
N LEU A 20 -4.18 -40.06 14.48
CA LEU A 20 -5.59 -39.71 14.76
C LEU A 20 -5.87 -39.54 16.26
N LYS A 21 -5.26 -40.37 17.12
CA LYS A 21 -5.40 -40.26 18.58
C LYS A 21 -4.78 -38.97 19.12
N ASN A 22 -3.64 -38.55 18.59
CA ASN A 22 -2.99 -37.29 18.97
C ASN A 22 -3.78 -36.07 18.48
N ALA A 23 -4.33 -36.12 17.25
CA ALA A 23 -5.22 -35.08 16.73
C ALA A 23 -6.47 -34.90 17.60
N TRP A 24 -7.10 -36.00 18.04
CA TRP A 24 -8.27 -35.98 18.91
C TRP A 24 -7.97 -35.41 20.32
N MET A 25 -6.82 -35.75 20.91
CA MET A 25 -6.39 -35.16 22.19
C MET A 25 -6.09 -33.66 22.09
N HIS A 26 -5.45 -33.19 21.00
CA HIS A 26 -5.25 -31.76 20.78
C HIS A 26 -6.55 -30.98 20.53
N TRP A 27 -7.53 -31.60 19.85
CA TRP A 27 -8.84 -30.99 19.61
C TRP A 27 -9.68 -30.88 20.89
N THR A 28 -9.73 -31.95 21.70
CA THR A 28 -10.43 -31.94 22.99
C THR A 28 -9.81 -30.98 24.00
N GLN A 29 -8.48 -30.77 24.00
CA GLN A 29 -7.83 -29.73 24.81
C GLN A 29 -8.20 -28.30 24.41
N ARG A 30 -8.53 -28.03 23.14
CA ARG A 30 -8.91 -26.69 22.66
C ARG A 30 -10.39 -26.35 22.88
N CYS A 31 -11.27 -27.35 22.96
CA CYS A 31 -12.71 -27.14 23.16
C CYS A 31 -13.08 -27.05 24.65
N GLN A 32 -12.74 -25.92 25.30
CA GLN A 32 -13.13 -25.64 26.71
C GLN A 32 -14.53 -25.01 26.88
N SER A 33 -15.27 -24.75 25.80
CA SER A 33 -16.64 -24.19 25.87
C SER A 33 -17.69 -25.15 25.29
N THR A 34 -18.70 -25.45 26.11
CA THR A 34 -19.93 -26.24 25.84
C THR A 34 -19.78 -27.77 25.73
N ARG A 35 -20.37 -28.50 26.70
CA ARG A 35 -20.48 -29.97 26.73
C ARG A 35 -21.23 -30.56 25.53
N THR A 36 -22.09 -29.77 24.88
CA THR A 36 -22.95 -30.19 23.77
C THR A 36 -22.14 -30.59 22.52
N LEU A 37 -21.06 -29.85 22.21
CA LEU A 37 -20.18 -30.16 21.08
C LEU A 37 -19.36 -31.44 21.33
N GLN A 38 -18.90 -31.66 22.56
CA GLN A 38 -18.18 -32.88 22.93
C GLN A 38 -19.08 -34.13 22.79
N ALA A 39 -20.35 -34.04 23.20
CA ALA A 39 -21.33 -35.13 23.09
C ALA A 39 -21.81 -35.40 21.64
N ALA A 40 -21.67 -34.43 20.72
CA ALA A 40 -21.90 -34.61 19.29
C ALA A 40 -20.69 -35.25 18.61
N ALA A 41 -19.48 -34.75 18.90
CA ALA A 41 -18.23 -35.28 18.37
C ALA A 41 -17.95 -36.73 18.81
N LEU A 42 -18.28 -37.08 20.06
CA LEU A 42 -18.14 -38.45 20.55
C LEU A 42 -19.06 -39.43 19.78
N ARG A 43 -20.32 -39.05 19.56
CA ARG A 43 -21.27 -39.86 18.76
C ARG A 43 -20.85 -39.99 17.30
N ALA A 44 -20.33 -38.92 16.70
CA ALA A 44 -19.79 -38.94 15.33
C ALA A 44 -18.52 -39.82 15.23
N TRP A 45 -17.73 -39.92 16.30
CA TRP A 45 -16.58 -40.83 16.36
C TRP A 45 -17.03 -42.30 16.49
N GLU A 46 -17.91 -42.60 17.46
CA GLU A 46 -18.42 -43.95 17.70
C GLU A 46 -19.12 -44.54 16.47
N ALA A 47 -19.87 -43.72 15.72
CA ALA A 47 -20.53 -44.14 14.48
C ALA A 47 -19.57 -44.53 13.34
N ASN A 48 -18.35 -43.99 13.31
CA ASN A 48 -17.38 -44.23 12.23
C ASN A 48 -16.24 -45.19 12.63
N TYR A 49 -15.93 -45.30 13.92
CA TYR A 49 -14.72 -45.98 14.41
C TYR A 49 -14.96 -46.92 15.61
N GLY A 50 -16.21 -47.07 16.06
CA GLY A 50 -16.57 -47.91 17.22
C GLY A 50 -16.19 -47.31 18.57
N SER A 51 -16.61 -47.99 19.64
CA SER A 51 -16.35 -47.55 21.02
C SER A 51 -14.86 -47.65 21.37
N PRO A 52 -14.21 -46.59 21.88
CA PRO A 52 -12.81 -46.64 22.28
C PRO A 52 -12.62 -47.50 23.55
N PRO A 53 -11.44 -48.14 23.73
CA PRO A 53 -11.16 -48.93 24.93
C PRO A 53 -11.09 -48.04 26.17
N ILE A 54 -11.77 -48.46 27.24
CA ILE A 54 -11.86 -47.74 28.52
C ILE A 54 -10.47 -47.66 29.18
N ALA A 55 -10.01 -46.44 29.46
CA ALA A 55 -8.79 -46.22 30.24
C ALA A 55 -9.06 -46.38 31.74
N PRO A 56 -8.10 -46.90 32.54
CA PRO A 56 -8.33 -47.18 33.95
C PRO A 56 -8.53 -45.91 34.78
N SER A 57 -9.56 -45.90 35.61
CA SER A 57 -9.89 -44.82 36.53
C SER A 57 -8.81 -44.65 37.61
N LYS A 58 -8.31 -43.42 37.79
CA LYS A 58 -7.64 -43.01 39.04
C LYS A 58 -8.60 -42.19 39.89
N SER A 59 -8.85 -42.65 41.12
CA SER A 59 -9.58 -41.94 42.16
C SER A 59 -8.75 -40.81 42.79
N PRO A 60 -9.38 -39.83 43.47
CA PRO A 60 -8.70 -38.62 43.94
C PRO A 60 -8.19 -38.74 45.39
N ALA A 61 -7.08 -38.06 45.69
CA ALA A 61 -6.66 -37.73 47.05
C ALA A 61 -5.71 -36.52 47.04
N GLY A 62 -5.71 -35.70 48.10
CA GLY A 62 -4.63 -34.75 48.40
C GLY A 62 -5.02 -33.26 48.38
N SER A 63 -5.70 -32.79 49.43
CA SER A 63 -5.88 -31.37 49.70
C SER A 63 -4.57 -30.70 50.17
N ALA A 64 -4.33 -29.47 49.73
CA ALA A 64 -3.56 -28.48 50.51
C ALA A 64 -4.06 -27.07 50.15
N ALA A 65 -4.30 -26.24 51.17
CA ALA A 65 -4.85 -24.89 51.01
C ALA A 65 -3.73 -23.84 50.86
N ILE A 66 -4.10 -22.63 50.41
CA ILE A 66 -3.75 -21.37 51.09
C ILE A 66 -4.73 -20.26 50.67
N LEU A 67 -4.94 -19.31 51.59
CA LEU A 67 -6.00 -18.32 51.62
C LEU A 67 -5.94 -17.28 50.48
N LEU A 68 -7.11 -16.71 50.14
CA LEU A 68 -7.37 -15.30 50.46
C LEU A 68 -8.88 -15.03 50.66
N ARG A 69 -9.20 -14.06 51.53
CA ARG A 69 -10.54 -13.87 52.13
C ARG A 69 -11.53 -13.15 51.21
N THR A 70 -12.81 -13.40 51.46
CA THR A 70 -13.97 -12.70 50.88
C THR A 70 -14.48 -11.57 51.77
N ARG A 71 -15.16 -10.57 51.15
CA ARG A 71 -16.27 -9.74 51.68
C ARG A 71 -15.98 -8.80 52.89
N ASN A 72 -16.49 -7.56 52.98
CA ASN A 72 -17.91 -7.15 52.88
C ASN A 72 -18.12 -5.61 52.83
N ASN A 73 -19.25 -5.18 52.24
CA ASN A 73 -20.22 -4.12 52.63
C ASN A 73 -19.88 -2.61 52.84
N SER A 74 -20.59 -1.78 52.03
CA SER A 74 -21.47 -0.62 52.36
C SER A 74 -20.97 0.72 52.96
N MET A 75 -21.14 1.81 52.17
CA MET A 75 -21.79 3.15 52.44
C MET A 75 -21.48 3.95 53.73
N PRO A 76 -21.71 5.30 53.83
CA PRO A 76 -22.52 6.21 52.98
C PRO A 76 -21.74 7.51 52.54
N PRO A 77 -22.38 8.58 51.99
CA PRO A 77 -21.65 9.67 51.30
C PRO A 77 -21.38 10.92 52.16
N SER A 78 -20.42 11.76 51.72
CA SER A 78 -20.23 13.12 52.22
C SER A 78 -20.24 14.15 51.09
N LYS A 79 -20.83 15.32 51.37
CA LYS A 79 -20.87 16.47 50.46
C LYS A 79 -19.60 17.31 50.68
N SER A 80 -19.00 17.81 49.60
CA SER A 80 -18.24 19.07 49.66
C SER A 80 -18.38 19.82 48.34
N SER A 81 -18.65 21.12 48.47
CA SER A 81 -18.82 22.06 47.37
C SER A 81 -17.50 22.78 47.08
N SER A 82 -17.10 22.85 45.81
CA SER A 82 -16.13 23.84 45.35
C SER A 82 -16.60 24.46 44.03
N HIS A 83 -16.66 25.79 43.99
CA HIS A 83 -16.95 26.53 42.77
C HIS A 83 -15.76 26.43 41.82
N SER A 84 -16.01 26.16 40.54
CA SER A 84 -15.05 26.41 39.47
C SER A 84 -15.74 27.07 38.29
N ASN A 85 -15.22 28.22 37.86
CA ASN A 85 -15.75 28.99 36.73
C ASN A 85 -15.37 28.30 35.42
N THR A 86 -16.32 27.62 34.78
CA THR A 86 -16.16 27.04 33.45
C THR A 86 -16.68 28.00 32.37
N ARG A 87 -15.78 28.78 31.77
CA ARG A 87 -16.05 29.42 30.47
C ARG A 87 -16.10 28.32 29.40
N SER A 88 -17.29 28.10 28.84
CA SER A 88 -17.51 27.09 27.80
C SER A 88 -16.64 27.38 26.56
N ARG A 89 -15.68 26.50 26.28
CA ARG A 89 -15.08 26.37 24.94
C ARG A 89 -16.10 25.67 24.04
N ARG A 90 -16.42 26.27 22.89
CA ARG A 90 -17.15 25.57 21.82
C ARG A 90 -16.31 24.39 21.35
N SER A 91 -16.84 23.18 21.42
CA SER A 91 -16.29 22.02 20.74
C SER A 91 -16.57 22.12 19.24
N VAL A 92 -15.51 22.07 18.43
CA VAL A 92 -15.64 21.85 16.98
C VAL A 92 -16.00 20.39 16.77
N GLY A 93 -17.29 20.11 16.61
CA GLY A 93 -17.79 18.79 16.29
C GLY A 93 -17.99 18.64 14.79
N MET A 94 -17.23 17.75 14.14
CA MET A 94 -17.54 17.27 12.79
C MET A 94 -18.99 16.75 12.77
N LYS A 95 -19.87 17.46 12.07
CA LYS A 95 -21.25 17.03 11.88
C LYS A 95 -21.38 16.22 10.59
N ARG A 96 -21.95 15.03 10.73
CA ARG A 96 -22.56 14.32 9.60
C ARG A 96 -23.75 15.13 9.09
N LEU A 97 -23.95 15.09 7.77
CA LEU A 97 -25.17 15.54 7.11
C LEU A 97 -26.29 14.54 7.38
N ASP A 98 -27.36 14.99 8.04
CA ASP A 98 -28.67 14.35 8.03
C ASP A 98 -29.71 15.40 7.64
N SER A 99 -30.66 15.00 6.80
CA SER A 99 -31.64 15.88 6.17
C SER A 99 -32.87 16.13 7.04
N GLN A 100 -33.26 17.39 7.21
CA GLN A 100 -34.63 17.97 7.29
C GLN A 100 -34.77 19.11 8.32
N GLY A 101 -35.55 20.14 7.99
CA GLY A 101 -36.10 21.12 8.95
C GLY A 101 -35.35 22.45 9.05
N VAL A 102 -35.51 23.33 8.07
CA VAL A 102 -35.01 24.72 8.14
C VAL A 102 -35.97 25.59 8.95
N ILE A 103 -35.54 26.01 10.14
CA ILE A 103 -36.00 27.27 10.76
C ILE A 103 -34.92 28.30 10.46
N GLY A 104 -35.31 29.42 9.86
CA GLY A 104 -34.39 30.40 9.30
C GLY A 104 -33.41 30.95 10.34
N ARG A 105 -32.12 30.67 10.14
CA ARG A 105 -31.10 31.67 10.40
C ARG A 105 -31.08 32.62 9.21
N GLU A 106 -30.85 33.90 9.50
CA GLU A 106 -30.47 34.88 8.49
C GLU A 106 -29.29 34.31 7.68
N SER A 107 -29.34 34.52 6.36
CA SER A 107 -28.34 34.03 5.42
C SER A 107 -26.94 34.44 5.87
N PRO A 108 -25.95 33.52 5.88
CA PRO A 108 -24.57 33.92 6.09
C PRO A 108 -24.21 35.01 5.08
N ASP A 109 -23.42 35.98 5.52
CA ASP A 109 -22.77 36.94 4.63
C ASP A 109 -22.08 36.13 3.52
N MET A 110 -22.30 36.48 2.26
CA MET A 110 -21.64 35.75 1.19
C MET A 110 -20.15 36.04 1.30
N THR A 111 -19.36 35.04 1.70
CA THR A 111 -17.89 35.10 1.68
C THR A 111 -17.48 35.82 0.42
N ASP A 112 -16.78 36.95 0.57
CA ASP A 112 -16.27 37.69 -0.57
C ASP A 112 -15.10 36.90 -1.15
N LEU A 113 -15.43 35.93 -2.00
CA LEU A 113 -14.48 35.08 -2.71
C LEU A 113 -13.54 35.93 -3.58
N VAL A 114 -13.96 37.12 -4.02
CA VAL A 114 -13.08 38.09 -4.70
C VAL A 114 -12.06 38.68 -3.72
N THR A 115 -12.45 38.98 -2.47
CA THR A 115 -11.50 39.34 -1.40
C THR A 115 -10.56 38.19 -1.05
N VAL A 116 -11.02 36.93 -0.96
CA VAL A 116 -10.17 35.78 -0.56
C VAL A 116 -9.26 35.29 -1.69
N PHE A 117 -9.78 35.16 -2.91
CA PHE A 117 -9.12 34.53 -4.06
C PHE A 117 -8.71 35.52 -5.16
N GLY A 118 -9.18 36.77 -5.13
CA GLY A 118 -8.94 37.76 -6.18
C GLY A 118 -10.07 37.81 -7.24
N PRO A 119 -10.02 38.75 -8.19
CA PRO A 119 -11.13 39.05 -9.11
C PRO A 119 -11.54 37.87 -10.03
N GLU A 120 -10.65 36.90 -10.25
CA GLU A 120 -10.93 35.66 -11.00
C GLU A 120 -11.98 34.75 -10.33
N ALA A 121 -12.40 35.07 -9.10
CA ALA A 121 -13.36 34.32 -8.30
C ALA A 121 -14.81 34.85 -8.37
N ASP A 122 -15.06 35.97 -9.05
CA ASP A 122 -16.41 36.52 -9.16
C ASP A 122 -17.36 35.53 -9.86
N GLY A 123 -18.57 35.36 -9.31
CA GLY A 123 -19.58 34.42 -9.80
C GLY A 123 -19.24 32.92 -9.69
N HIS A 124 -18.12 32.55 -9.05
CA HIS A 124 -17.67 31.15 -8.93
C HIS A 124 -17.99 30.49 -7.58
N SER A 125 -18.04 29.15 -7.58
CA SER A 125 -18.00 28.39 -6.32
C SER A 125 -16.61 28.46 -5.67
N GLU A 126 -16.51 28.23 -4.35
CA GLU A 126 -15.22 28.19 -3.63
C GLU A 126 -14.16 27.32 -4.34
N VAL A 127 -14.57 26.13 -4.79
CA VAL A 127 -13.69 25.16 -5.46
C VAL A 127 -13.18 25.70 -6.80
N GLU A 128 -14.04 26.34 -7.58
CA GLU A 128 -13.65 26.94 -8.86
C GLU A 128 -12.80 28.19 -8.66
N ALA A 129 -13.16 29.05 -7.70
CA ALA A 129 -12.42 30.22 -7.30
C ALA A 129 -10.98 29.87 -6.86
N ALA A 130 -10.84 28.88 -5.98
CA ALA A 130 -9.54 28.41 -5.50
C ALA A 130 -8.66 27.82 -6.63
N ARG A 131 -9.26 27.10 -7.60
CA ARG A 131 -8.56 26.56 -8.78
C ARG A 131 -8.13 27.62 -9.79
N ARG A 132 -8.95 28.66 -10.00
CA ARG A 132 -8.70 29.74 -10.97
C ARG A 132 -7.77 30.83 -10.43
N SER A 133 -7.77 31.01 -9.11
CA SER A 133 -7.03 32.08 -8.43
C SER A 133 -5.53 32.07 -8.73
N GLY A 134 -5.03 33.23 -9.18
CA GLY A 134 -3.61 33.52 -9.22
C GLY A 134 -3.00 33.87 -7.85
N ARG A 135 -3.79 33.88 -6.76
CA ARG A 135 -3.29 34.19 -5.43
C ARG A 135 -2.48 33.02 -4.89
N GLN A 136 -1.44 33.36 -4.13
CA GLN A 136 -0.59 32.42 -3.43
C GLN A 136 -0.62 32.71 -1.94
N PHE A 137 -0.34 31.68 -1.15
CA PHE A 137 -0.23 31.76 0.30
C PHE A 137 1.16 31.26 0.71
N VAL A 138 1.62 31.68 1.89
CA VAL A 138 2.84 31.18 2.51
C VAL A 138 2.48 30.50 3.80
N ARG A 139 2.99 29.29 3.98
CA ARG A 139 2.83 28.51 5.18
C ARG A 139 4.15 28.46 5.95
N SER A 140 4.11 28.95 7.19
CA SER A 140 5.15 28.71 8.19
C SER A 140 4.78 27.48 9.02
N GLU A 141 5.60 27.12 10.00
CA GLU A 141 5.31 25.98 10.88
C GLU A 141 4.03 26.16 11.71
N GLY A 142 3.58 27.40 11.95
CA GLY A 142 2.38 27.66 12.75
C GLY A 142 1.31 28.56 12.13
N GLN A 143 1.53 29.12 10.93
CA GLN A 143 0.64 30.12 10.34
C GLN A 143 0.54 29.99 8.82
N LEU A 144 -0.59 30.45 8.27
CA LEU A 144 -0.80 30.72 6.85
C LEU A 144 -0.95 32.22 6.64
N SER A 145 -0.28 32.81 5.66
CA SER A 145 -0.42 34.23 5.28
C SER A 145 -0.55 34.38 3.76
N VAL A 146 -1.09 35.50 3.27
CA VAL A 146 -1.05 35.82 1.84
C VAL A 146 0.41 36.01 1.38
N TYR A 147 0.75 35.49 0.19
CA TYR A 147 2.08 35.67 -0.39
C TYR A 147 2.27 37.10 -0.91
N GLU A 148 3.18 37.84 -0.28
CA GLU A 148 3.64 39.14 -0.76
C GLU A 148 5.10 39.05 -1.25
N ARG A 149 5.30 39.13 -2.57
CA ARG A 149 6.64 39.08 -3.20
C ARG A 149 7.62 40.12 -2.62
N ALA A 150 7.11 41.28 -2.21
CA ALA A 150 7.92 42.35 -1.61
C ALA A 150 8.57 41.96 -0.28
N ARG A 151 7.91 41.10 0.53
CA ARG A 151 8.40 40.67 1.85
C ARG A 151 9.43 39.56 1.81
N ARG A 152 9.68 38.95 0.64
CA ARG A 152 10.58 37.79 0.44
C ARG A 152 10.40 36.69 1.51
N PRO A 153 9.17 36.17 1.67
CA PRO A 153 8.84 35.27 2.76
C PRO A 153 9.63 33.94 2.68
N THR A 154 9.95 33.38 3.85
CA THR A 154 10.83 32.20 4.01
C THR A 154 10.09 30.87 4.24
N GLY A 155 8.76 30.90 4.29
CA GLY A 155 7.92 29.69 4.38
C GLY A 155 7.75 28.98 3.04
N HIS A 156 6.98 27.88 3.05
CA HIS A 156 6.63 27.15 1.83
C HIS A 156 5.49 27.89 1.11
N VAL A 157 5.64 28.18 -0.17
CA VAL A 157 4.60 28.83 -0.98
C VAL A 157 3.58 27.80 -1.46
N TYR A 158 2.29 28.11 -1.36
CA TYR A 158 1.18 27.34 -1.91
C TYR A 158 0.39 28.17 -2.93
N THR A 159 -0.23 27.50 -3.89
CA THR A 159 -1.34 28.06 -4.67
C THR A 159 -2.58 28.20 -3.77
N ALA A 160 -3.55 29.01 -4.20
CA ALA A 160 -4.85 29.08 -3.55
C ALA A 160 -5.53 27.71 -3.43
N TRP A 161 -5.47 26.88 -4.47
CA TRP A 161 -6.03 25.53 -4.47
C TRP A 161 -5.39 24.61 -3.42
N GLU A 162 -4.06 24.59 -3.31
CA GLU A 162 -3.37 23.80 -2.28
C GLU A 162 -3.76 24.21 -0.87
N ALA A 163 -3.78 25.53 -0.61
CA ALA A 163 -4.10 26.07 0.70
C ALA A 163 -5.58 25.80 1.07
N TYR A 164 -6.51 26.05 0.14
CA TYR A 164 -7.93 25.75 0.30
C TYR A 164 -8.16 24.25 0.56
N SER A 165 -7.56 23.37 -0.26
CA SER A 165 -7.72 21.92 -0.12
C SER A 165 -7.08 21.33 1.15
N ALA A 166 -6.14 22.03 1.80
CA ALA A 166 -5.50 21.57 3.02
C ALA A 166 -6.11 22.15 4.30
N TYR A 167 -6.61 23.40 4.26
CA TYR A 167 -6.98 24.16 5.46
C TYR A 167 -8.43 24.69 5.46
N GLY A 168 -9.16 24.59 4.34
CA GLY A 168 -10.53 25.10 4.20
C GLY A 168 -10.63 26.61 3.98
N ILE A 169 -11.83 27.10 3.65
CA ILE A 169 -12.06 28.54 3.38
C ILE A 169 -11.79 29.43 4.59
N ASP A 170 -12.24 29.01 5.79
CA ASP A 170 -12.08 29.73 7.06
C ASP A 170 -10.63 30.18 7.32
N ALA A 171 -9.66 29.30 7.03
CA ALA A 171 -8.23 29.59 7.23
C ALA A 171 -7.64 30.53 6.16
N LEU A 172 -8.25 30.62 4.98
CA LEU A 172 -7.86 31.56 3.94
C LEU A 172 -8.49 32.94 4.17
N GLU A 173 -9.74 32.99 4.66
CA GLU A 173 -10.39 34.21 5.16
C GLU A 173 -9.58 34.83 6.30
N GLU A 174 -9.27 34.07 7.37
CA GLU A 174 -8.48 34.57 8.51
C GLU A 174 -7.10 35.09 8.07
N ALA A 175 -6.47 34.43 7.08
CA ALA A 175 -5.18 34.85 6.52
C ALA A 175 -5.25 36.14 5.68
N VAL A 176 -6.41 36.46 5.11
CA VAL A 176 -6.64 37.68 4.32
C VAL A 176 -7.07 38.84 5.21
N ASP A 177 -8.02 38.63 6.10
CA ASP A 177 -8.61 39.66 6.97
C ASP A 177 -7.64 40.14 8.07
N PHE A 178 -6.90 39.20 8.66
CA PHE A 178 -5.97 39.49 9.77
C PHE A 178 -4.50 39.41 9.36
N GLY A 179 -4.22 39.12 8.08
CA GLY A 179 -2.87 38.96 7.51
C GLY A 179 -2.16 37.64 7.87
N SER A 180 -2.69 36.86 8.80
CA SER A 180 -2.26 35.48 9.08
C SER A 180 -3.33 34.68 9.79
N ALA A 181 -3.57 33.45 9.34
CA ALA A 181 -4.34 32.45 10.07
C ALA A 181 -3.45 31.59 10.96
N ILE A 182 -3.94 31.22 12.15
CA ILE A 182 -3.21 30.34 13.08
C ILE A 182 -3.51 28.87 12.75
N LEU A 183 -2.50 28.14 12.27
CA LEU A 183 -2.64 26.72 11.94
C LEU A 183 -2.34 25.77 13.11
N LYS A 184 -1.62 26.20 14.16
CA LYS A 184 -1.20 25.28 15.24
C LYS A 184 -2.36 24.68 16.04
N CYS A 185 -2.52 23.36 16.03
CA CYS A 185 -3.40 22.67 16.97
C CYS A 185 -2.82 22.57 18.39
N LYS A 186 -1.48 22.54 18.52
CA LYS A 186 -0.71 22.64 19.78
C LYS A 186 0.71 23.14 19.50
N THR A 187 1.41 23.63 20.53
CA THR A 187 2.74 24.26 20.42
C THR A 187 3.76 23.42 19.67
N ASP A 188 3.84 22.12 20.01
CA ASP A 188 4.89 21.20 19.58
C ASP A 188 4.38 20.16 18.55
N ALA A 189 3.30 20.49 17.83
CA ALA A 189 2.60 19.54 16.95
C ALA A 189 3.49 18.92 15.86
N ALA A 190 4.28 19.71 15.13
CA ALA A 190 5.27 19.20 14.17
C ALA A 190 6.31 18.28 14.81
N ALA A 191 6.88 18.69 15.95
CA ALA A 191 7.90 17.95 16.67
C ALA A 191 7.38 16.57 17.13
N ASP A 192 6.21 16.57 17.78
CA ASP A 192 5.53 15.36 18.24
C ASP A 192 5.22 14.41 17.07
N ALA A 193 4.72 14.92 15.94
CA ALA A 193 4.37 14.11 14.78
C ALA A 193 5.62 13.46 14.14
N LEU A 194 6.67 14.24 13.89
CA LEU A 194 7.94 13.76 13.34
C LEU A 194 8.58 12.71 14.25
N LYS A 195 8.75 13.04 15.54
CA LYS A 195 9.36 12.17 16.56
C LYS A 195 8.58 10.88 16.74
N THR A 196 7.26 10.98 16.95
CA THR A 196 6.38 9.81 17.12
C THR A 196 6.45 8.90 15.90
N ARG A 197 6.50 9.47 14.68
CA ARG A 197 6.56 8.67 13.45
C ARG A 197 7.92 8.00 13.29
N ARG A 198 9.02 8.71 13.52
CA ARG A 198 10.39 8.17 13.51
C ARG A 198 10.54 7.01 14.50
N GLU A 199 10.06 7.19 15.73
CA GLU A 199 10.15 6.18 16.80
C GLU A 199 9.26 4.96 16.54
N ARG A 200 8.03 5.15 16.02
CA ARG A 200 7.14 4.04 15.63
C ARG A 200 7.73 3.18 14.50
N LEU A 201 8.46 3.80 13.56
CA LEU A 201 9.17 3.11 12.48
C LEU A 201 10.56 2.57 12.90
N ASN A 202 10.99 2.78 14.15
CA ASN A 202 12.30 2.39 14.69
C ASN A 202 13.47 2.94 13.86
N LEU A 203 13.41 4.23 13.52
CA LEU A 203 14.40 4.95 12.72
C LEU A 203 15.29 5.86 13.58
N SER A 204 16.54 6.04 13.16
CA SER A 204 17.44 7.08 13.66
C SER A 204 17.33 8.37 12.83
N HIS A 205 17.78 9.51 13.36
CA HIS A 205 17.90 10.74 12.56
C HIS A 205 18.82 10.54 11.35
N ARG A 206 19.86 9.70 11.45
CA ARG A 206 20.76 9.30 10.36
C ARG A 206 20.05 8.62 9.19
N ASP A 207 19.02 7.82 9.46
CA ASP A 207 18.25 7.15 8.41
C ASP A 207 17.44 8.17 7.59
N ILE A 208 16.81 9.12 8.27
CA ILE A 208 16.05 10.22 7.64
C ILE A 208 17.00 11.18 6.91
N ALA A 209 18.15 11.52 7.50
CA ALA A 209 19.18 12.39 6.92
C ALA A 209 19.65 11.87 5.55
N ARG A 210 19.86 10.56 5.44
CA ARG A 210 20.22 9.89 4.18
C ARG A 210 19.13 9.91 3.11
N ALA A 211 17.86 9.91 3.51
CA ALA A 211 16.74 9.93 2.58
C ALA A 211 16.37 11.35 2.10
N THR A 212 16.52 12.35 2.97
CA THR A 212 16.15 13.76 2.72
C THR A 212 17.31 14.65 2.30
N SER A 213 18.56 14.16 2.44
CA SER A 213 19.79 14.95 2.35
C SER A 213 19.92 16.07 3.40
N LEU A 214 19.10 16.05 4.46
CA LEU A 214 19.17 17.01 5.57
C LEU A 214 20.22 16.60 6.62
N PRO A 215 20.93 17.55 7.27
CA PRO A 215 21.85 17.23 8.37
C PRO A 215 21.15 16.61 9.58
N GLU A 216 21.78 15.62 10.23
CA GLU A 216 21.26 15.00 11.46
C GLU A 216 20.95 16.02 12.59
N PRO A 217 21.78 17.04 12.88
CA PRO A 217 21.46 18.05 13.89
C PRO A 217 20.21 18.89 13.57
N LEU A 218 19.90 19.07 12.29
CA LEU A 218 18.69 19.79 11.84
C LEU A 218 17.43 18.95 12.09
N LEU A 219 17.53 17.63 11.93
CA LEU A 219 16.44 16.70 12.23
C LEU A 219 16.20 16.54 13.74
N ALA A 220 17.26 16.57 14.55
CA ALA A 220 17.11 16.70 16.01
C ALA A 220 16.43 18.04 16.37
N SER A 221 16.88 19.15 15.79
CA SER A 221 16.26 20.47 15.98
C SER A 221 14.77 20.50 15.56
N ALA A 222 14.39 19.74 14.53
CA ALA A 222 12.99 19.62 14.10
C ALA A 222 12.09 18.89 15.11
N GLU A 223 12.66 18.01 15.95
CA GLU A 223 11.94 17.27 17.00
C GLU A 223 12.01 17.95 18.39
N GLU A 224 12.79 19.03 18.52
CA GLU A 224 12.98 19.79 19.78
C GLU A 224 12.49 21.25 19.70
N SER A 225 12.62 21.90 18.55
CA SER A 225 12.31 23.31 18.33
C SER A 225 12.03 23.59 16.85
N PRO A 226 10.90 23.09 16.31
CA PRO A 226 10.61 23.10 14.86
C PRO A 226 10.50 24.52 14.28
N SER A 227 10.21 25.53 15.11
CA SER A 227 10.23 26.95 14.72
C SER A 227 11.59 27.45 14.20
N ASN A 228 12.69 26.77 14.55
CA ASN A 228 14.04 27.11 14.12
C ASN A 228 14.44 26.42 12.80
N VAL A 229 13.56 25.57 12.25
CA VAL A 229 13.76 24.82 11.01
C VAL A 229 12.81 25.36 9.95
N SER A 230 13.28 25.51 8.71
CA SER A 230 12.41 26.01 7.65
C SER A 230 11.28 25.02 7.34
N MET A 231 10.11 25.55 6.96
CA MET A 231 8.93 24.74 6.68
C MET A 231 9.18 23.66 5.62
N VAL A 232 9.91 24.00 4.55
CA VAL A 232 10.28 23.09 3.46
C VAL A 232 11.10 21.89 3.97
N GLN A 233 11.99 22.10 4.94
CA GLN A 233 12.80 21.04 5.54
C GLN A 233 11.97 20.14 6.45
N LEU A 234 11.06 20.72 7.25
CA LEU A 234 10.09 19.97 8.05
C LEU A 234 9.18 19.11 7.15
N GLN A 235 8.72 19.65 6.02
CA GLN A 235 7.90 18.94 5.03
C GLN A 235 8.68 17.81 4.33
N SER A 236 9.95 18.02 4.00
CA SER A 236 10.82 16.97 3.45
C SER A 236 10.97 15.79 4.42
N ALA A 237 11.18 16.05 5.71
CA ALA A 237 11.21 15.02 6.75
C ALA A 237 9.84 14.33 6.93
N ALA A 238 8.74 15.09 6.96
CA ALA A 238 7.39 14.56 7.09
C ALA A 238 7.01 13.62 5.92
N PHE A 239 7.33 14.03 4.68
CA PHE A 239 7.02 13.28 3.47
C PHE A 239 7.68 11.89 3.46
N VAL A 240 8.99 11.79 3.75
CA VAL A 240 9.68 10.48 3.79
C VAL A 240 9.21 9.61 4.95
N LEU A 241 8.71 10.21 6.04
CA LEU A 241 8.14 9.49 7.18
C LEU A 241 6.71 8.98 6.94
N GLY A 242 6.09 9.27 5.80
CA GLY A 242 4.74 8.83 5.46
C GLY A 242 3.61 9.74 5.96
N LEU A 243 3.95 10.92 6.50
CA LEU A 243 2.99 11.93 6.98
C LEU A 243 2.46 12.79 5.82
N ASP A 244 1.30 13.41 5.96
CA ASP A 244 0.89 14.51 5.07
C ASP A 244 1.68 15.77 5.45
N GLU A 245 2.58 16.16 4.55
CA GLU A 245 3.45 17.31 4.68
C GLU A 245 2.69 18.63 4.87
N ARG A 246 1.49 18.77 4.29
CA ARG A 246 0.67 19.99 4.39
C ARG A 246 0.02 20.09 5.76
N LEU A 247 -0.35 18.96 6.37
CA LEU A 247 -1.09 18.92 7.63
C LEU A 247 -0.18 18.95 8.88
N LEU A 248 1.14 18.95 8.71
CA LEU A 248 2.09 19.11 9.81
C LEU A 248 1.78 20.37 10.65
N SER A 249 1.78 20.24 11.98
CA SER A 249 1.30 21.22 12.97
C SER A 249 -0.20 21.59 12.95
N TYR A 250 -0.93 21.29 11.88
CA TYR A 250 -2.37 21.53 11.77
C TYR A 250 -3.20 20.35 12.29
N ASP A 251 -2.92 19.15 11.81
CA ASP A 251 -3.55 17.91 12.28
C ASP A 251 -2.66 17.23 13.35
N PRO A 252 -3.22 16.78 14.50
CA PRO A 252 -2.47 16.13 15.58
C PRO A 252 -1.73 14.85 15.20
N ASP A 253 -2.25 14.08 14.24
CA ASP A 253 -1.62 12.90 13.63
C ASP A 253 -0.93 13.27 12.29
N SER A 254 -1.12 14.49 11.77
CA SER A 254 -0.54 14.99 10.52
C SER A 254 -0.80 14.07 9.33
N GLY A 255 -2.02 13.54 9.23
CA GLY A 255 -2.42 12.58 8.19
C GLY A 255 -1.70 11.23 8.27
N ALA A 256 -1.09 10.88 9.42
CA ALA A 256 -0.36 9.63 9.57
C ALA A 256 -1.27 8.40 9.51
N ASP A 257 -0.98 7.49 8.58
CA ASP A 257 -1.48 6.12 8.70
C ASP A 257 -0.78 5.42 9.89
N SER A 258 -1.39 5.54 11.06
CA SER A 258 -0.92 4.90 12.30
C SER A 258 -0.89 3.37 12.21
N ARG A 259 -1.72 2.77 11.34
CA ARG A 259 -1.77 1.31 11.14
C ARG A 259 -0.57 0.83 10.32
N LEU A 260 -0.08 1.61 9.35
CA LEU A 260 1.08 1.29 8.51
C LEU A 260 2.34 1.08 9.36
N ALA A 261 2.68 1.99 10.27
CA ALA A 261 3.88 1.86 11.10
C ALA A 261 3.81 0.66 12.06
N TYR A 262 2.63 0.41 12.65
CA TYR A 262 2.43 -0.80 13.47
C TYR A 262 2.62 -2.08 12.64
N ARG A 263 2.07 -2.12 11.42
CA ARG A 263 2.13 -3.29 10.55
C ARG A 263 3.53 -3.54 9.97
N LEU A 264 4.29 -2.50 9.61
CA LEU A 264 5.72 -2.64 9.26
C LEU A 264 6.55 -3.21 10.43
N ARG A 265 6.27 -2.78 11.66
CA ARG A 265 6.90 -3.32 12.88
C ARG A 265 6.40 -4.73 13.25
N ASP A 266 5.19 -5.09 12.84
CA ASP A 266 4.65 -6.45 13.01
C ASP A 266 5.27 -7.42 12.00
N LEU A 267 5.35 -7.05 10.72
CA LEU A 267 6.10 -7.78 9.68
C LEU A 267 7.56 -8.01 10.11
N SER A 268 8.24 -6.97 10.61
CA SER A 268 9.60 -7.08 11.15
C SER A 268 9.75 -8.14 12.25
N ARG A 269 8.71 -8.36 13.07
CA ARG A 269 8.70 -9.37 14.15
C ARG A 269 8.28 -10.75 13.65
N LYS A 270 7.19 -10.83 12.87
CA LYS A 270 6.68 -12.06 12.24
C LYS A 270 7.77 -12.73 11.41
N HIS A 271 8.51 -11.97 10.60
CA HIS A 271 9.53 -12.49 9.69
C HIS A 271 10.95 -12.51 10.29
N ALA A 272 11.12 -12.27 11.60
CA ALA A 272 12.45 -12.28 12.23
C ALA A 272 13.22 -13.63 12.11
N HIS A 273 12.50 -14.71 11.81
CA HIS A 273 13.04 -16.06 11.58
C HIS A 273 13.17 -16.44 10.09
N LEU A 274 12.75 -15.58 9.16
CA LEU A 274 12.96 -15.78 7.73
C LEU A 274 14.33 -15.26 7.30
N THR A 275 14.76 -15.63 6.09
CA THR A 275 16.02 -15.19 5.49
C THR A 275 16.08 -13.67 5.24
N TRP A 276 14.93 -13.00 5.17
CA TRP A 276 14.79 -11.54 5.00
C TRP A 276 14.28 -10.88 6.29
N GLN A 277 14.92 -9.77 6.66
CA GLN A 277 14.54 -8.93 7.79
C GLN A 277 14.18 -7.52 7.30
N MET A 278 13.15 -6.92 7.88
CA MET A 278 12.75 -5.54 7.64
C MET A 278 13.78 -4.58 8.25
N THR A 279 14.62 -3.96 7.41
CA THR A 279 15.64 -2.99 7.88
C THR A 279 15.04 -1.59 8.07
N PRO A 280 15.67 -0.69 8.85
CA PRO A 280 15.28 0.73 8.93
C PRO A 280 15.16 1.39 7.55
N ARG A 281 16.11 1.12 6.65
CA ARG A 281 16.08 1.59 5.25
C ARG A 281 14.83 1.08 4.51
N THR A 282 14.50 -0.20 4.67
CA THR A 282 13.30 -0.81 4.06
C THR A 282 12.03 -0.15 4.60
N ALA A 283 11.88 -0.04 5.93
CA ALA A 283 10.73 0.58 6.56
C ALA A 283 10.53 2.05 6.11
N LEU A 284 11.62 2.81 5.96
CA LEU A 284 11.59 4.18 5.45
C LEU A 284 11.15 4.24 3.98
N ARG A 285 11.55 3.27 3.13
CA ARG A 285 11.05 3.19 1.74
C ARG A 285 9.56 2.88 1.66
N PHE A 286 9.04 2.01 2.52
CA PHE A 286 7.60 1.78 2.63
C PHE A 286 6.83 3.04 3.08
N ALA A 287 7.41 3.81 4.01
CA ALA A 287 6.81 5.05 4.50
C ALA A 287 6.80 6.15 3.42
N GLU A 288 7.92 6.37 2.73
CA GLU A 288 8.01 7.31 1.60
C GLU A 288 7.06 6.92 0.46
N ALA A 289 6.98 5.63 0.13
CA ALA A 289 6.07 5.12 -0.89
C ALA A 289 4.59 5.38 -0.55
N ALA A 290 4.19 5.25 0.71
CA ALA A 290 2.83 5.59 1.12
C ALA A 290 2.50 7.09 0.89
N SER A 291 3.45 8.00 1.13
CA SER A 291 3.29 9.42 0.76
C SER A 291 3.18 9.61 -0.75
N ILE A 292 4.02 8.94 -1.54
CA ILE A 292 3.99 9.02 -3.01
C ILE A 292 2.66 8.51 -3.55
N ILE A 293 2.16 7.37 -3.06
CA ILE A 293 0.85 6.80 -3.44
C ILE A 293 -0.28 7.79 -3.11
N ARG A 294 -0.33 8.32 -1.87
CA ARG A 294 -1.35 9.28 -1.44
C ARG A 294 -1.33 10.55 -2.30
N VAL A 295 -0.15 11.13 -2.53
CA VAL A 295 0.00 12.33 -3.36
C VAL A 295 -0.33 12.04 -4.82
N GLN A 296 0.03 10.88 -5.36
CA GLN A 296 -0.32 10.53 -6.73
C GLN A 296 -1.85 10.51 -6.94
N ILE A 297 -2.58 9.84 -6.04
CA ILE A 297 -4.05 9.81 -6.08
C ILE A 297 -4.63 11.23 -5.93
N ARG A 298 -4.13 12.02 -4.96
CA ARG A 298 -4.54 13.43 -4.79
C ARG A 298 -4.37 14.24 -6.08
N LEU A 299 -3.22 14.12 -6.76
CA LEU A 299 -2.98 14.83 -8.01
C LEU A 299 -3.88 14.32 -9.16
N GLN A 300 -4.19 13.02 -9.21
CA GLN A 300 -5.17 12.47 -10.17
C GLN A 300 -6.58 13.02 -9.91
N GLU A 301 -7.02 13.06 -8.66
CA GLU A 301 -8.32 13.66 -8.25
C GLU A 301 -8.36 15.16 -8.59
N TRP A 302 -7.27 15.89 -8.36
CA TRP A 302 -7.20 17.32 -8.65
C TRP A 302 -7.23 17.60 -10.16
N LEU A 303 -6.49 16.84 -10.95
CA LEU A 303 -6.46 16.91 -12.42
C LEU A 303 -7.71 16.32 -13.09
N GLY A 304 -8.65 15.75 -12.33
CA GLY A 304 -9.87 15.14 -12.88
C GLY A 304 -9.61 13.91 -13.76
N ILE A 305 -8.54 13.16 -13.48
CA ILE A 305 -8.14 12.00 -14.28
C ILE A 305 -9.04 10.80 -13.92
N GLU A 306 -9.93 10.45 -14.84
CA GLU A 306 -10.70 9.21 -14.78
C GLU A 306 -9.79 7.98 -15.01
N THR A 307 -10.14 6.84 -14.42
CA THR A 307 -9.33 5.62 -14.45
C THR A 307 -10.22 4.38 -14.59
N GLU A 308 -9.75 3.35 -15.31
CA GLU A 308 -10.52 2.11 -15.53
C GLU A 308 -10.58 1.18 -14.30
N ARG A 309 -10.02 1.59 -13.16
CA ARG A 309 -10.05 0.80 -11.91
C ARG A 309 -11.47 0.48 -11.44
N HIS A 310 -12.45 1.33 -11.75
CA HIS A 310 -13.85 1.14 -11.39
C HIS A 310 -14.52 -0.06 -12.09
N LEU A 311 -13.92 -0.63 -13.14
CA LEU A 311 -14.41 -1.84 -13.83
C LEU A 311 -14.23 -3.11 -12.97
N PHE A 312 -13.48 -3.04 -11.88
CA PHE A 312 -13.06 -4.18 -11.07
C PHE A 312 -13.76 -4.25 -9.72
N ALA A 313 -14.15 -5.46 -9.34
CA ALA A 313 -14.71 -5.78 -8.04
C ALA A 313 -13.86 -6.86 -7.38
N THR A 314 -13.73 -6.78 -6.05
CA THR A 314 -12.93 -7.76 -5.29
C THR A 314 -13.59 -9.13 -5.30
N SER A 315 -12.78 -10.18 -5.29
CA SER A 315 -13.23 -11.57 -5.32
C SER A 315 -12.81 -12.29 -4.04
N GLY A 316 -13.76 -12.56 -3.16
CA GLY A 316 -13.54 -13.37 -1.94
C GLY A 316 -13.35 -14.87 -2.21
N PHE A 317 -13.36 -15.31 -3.47
CA PHE A 317 -13.21 -16.73 -3.84
C PHE A 317 -11.77 -17.08 -4.18
N TYR A 318 -11.17 -17.99 -3.41
CA TYR A 318 -9.77 -18.44 -3.53
C TYR A 318 -9.63 -19.87 -4.07
N GLY A 319 -10.74 -20.43 -4.54
CA GLY A 319 -10.85 -21.83 -4.94
C GLY A 319 -11.50 -22.70 -3.87
N SER A 320 -11.65 -23.97 -4.22
CA SER A 320 -12.19 -25.04 -3.40
C SER A 320 -11.60 -26.37 -3.86
N TYR A 321 -11.94 -27.47 -3.18
CA TYR A 321 -11.59 -28.82 -3.66
C TYR A 321 -12.07 -29.09 -5.10
N GLN A 322 -13.19 -28.48 -5.51
CA GLN A 322 -13.79 -28.64 -6.84
C GLN A 322 -13.20 -27.67 -7.89
N ARG A 323 -12.78 -26.46 -7.47
CA ARG A 323 -12.16 -25.44 -8.35
C ARG A 323 -10.82 -25.00 -7.76
N GLN A 324 -9.75 -25.66 -8.19
CA GLN A 324 -8.38 -25.44 -7.73
C GLN A 324 -7.98 -23.95 -7.85
N THR A 325 -7.24 -23.44 -6.86
CA THR A 325 -6.84 -22.03 -6.72
C THR A 325 -6.22 -21.42 -7.98
N TRP A 326 -5.34 -22.15 -8.67
CA TRP A 326 -4.70 -21.67 -9.89
C TRP A 326 -5.69 -21.44 -11.05
N LYS A 327 -6.76 -22.26 -11.15
CA LYS A 327 -7.82 -22.05 -12.15
C LYS A 327 -8.54 -20.74 -11.89
N VAL A 328 -8.81 -20.41 -10.62
CA VAL A 328 -9.41 -19.12 -10.25
C VAL A 328 -8.52 -17.95 -10.69
N GLY A 329 -7.20 -18.05 -10.51
CA GLY A 329 -6.28 -17.03 -11.02
C GLY A 329 -6.35 -16.86 -12.54
N TYR A 330 -6.46 -17.98 -13.29
CA TYR A 330 -6.59 -17.94 -14.75
C TYR A 330 -7.93 -17.36 -15.20
N ASP A 331 -9.03 -17.71 -14.52
CA ASP A 331 -10.36 -17.19 -14.80
C ASP A 331 -10.43 -15.65 -14.53
N LEU A 332 -9.81 -15.18 -13.44
CA LEU A 332 -9.69 -13.75 -13.12
C LEU A 332 -8.78 -13.01 -14.11
N ALA A 333 -7.76 -13.66 -14.65
CA ALA A 333 -6.89 -13.09 -15.68
C ALA A 333 -7.65 -12.88 -17.00
N ASP A 334 -8.46 -13.85 -17.43
CA ASP A 334 -9.28 -13.70 -18.64
C ASP A 334 -10.40 -12.66 -18.45
N GLU A 335 -11.01 -12.59 -17.25
CA GLU A 335 -11.93 -11.50 -16.87
C GLU A 335 -11.24 -10.12 -16.97
N ALA A 336 -10.04 -9.98 -16.40
CA ALA A 336 -9.31 -8.72 -16.42
C ALA A 336 -8.90 -8.31 -17.85
N ARG A 337 -8.42 -9.25 -18.66
CA ARG A 337 -8.09 -9.00 -20.07
C ARG A 337 -9.30 -8.63 -20.90
N THR A 338 -10.47 -9.20 -20.60
CA THR A 338 -11.74 -8.87 -21.27
C THR A 338 -12.21 -7.47 -20.88
N LYS A 339 -12.19 -7.13 -19.59
CA LYS A 339 -12.54 -5.78 -19.10
C LYS A 339 -11.61 -4.69 -19.62
N LEU A 340 -10.34 -5.02 -19.83
CA LEU A 340 -9.32 -4.14 -20.39
C LEU A 340 -9.20 -4.27 -21.93
N ASP A 341 -10.10 -4.98 -22.63
CA ASP A 341 -10.05 -5.15 -24.10
C ASP A 341 -8.64 -5.51 -24.65
N LEU A 342 -7.87 -6.30 -23.90
CA LEU A 342 -6.50 -6.68 -24.29
C LEU A 342 -6.49 -7.84 -25.30
N GLY A 343 -7.66 -8.40 -25.61
CA GLY A 343 -7.83 -9.61 -26.42
C GLY A 343 -6.88 -10.72 -25.94
N LYS A 344 -6.16 -11.34 -26.88
CA LYS A 344 -5.12 -12.35 -26.60
C LYS A 344 -3.69 -11.89 -26.95
N ALA A 345 -3.50 -10.61 -27.29
CA ALA A 345 -2.19 -10.06 -27.65
C ALA A 345 -1.26 -9.90 -26.43
N PRO A 346 0.08 -9.90 -26.61
CA PRO A 346 1.00 -9.53 -25.54
C PRO A 346 0.71 -8.14 -24.97
N VAL A 347 0.88 -7.97 -23.66
CA VAL A 347 0.83 -6.63 -23.05
C VAL A 347 2.10 -5.87 -23.44
N SER A 348 1.95 -4.73 -24.11
CA SER A 348 3.06 -3.85 -24.55
C SER A 348 3.96 -3.46 -23.39
N SER A 349 3.41 -2.73 -22.41
CA SER A 349 4.07 -2.29 -21.20
C SER A 349 3.14 -2.50 -20.00
N MET A 350 3.59 -3.31 -19.03
CA MET A 350 2.85 -3.50 -17.78
C MET A 350 2.83 -2.22 -16.96
N ARG A 351 3.91 -1.43 -16.99
CA ARG A 351 3.96 -0.12 -16.35
C ARG A 351 2.88 0.83 -16.91
N GLU A 352 2.80 0.97 -18.23
CA GLU A 352 1.85 1.87 -18.90
C GLU A 352 0.39 1.46 -18.59
N LEU A 353 0.07 0.17 -18.74
CA LEU A 353 -1.26 -0.38 -18.42
C LEU A 353 -1.69 -0.10 -16.97
N VAL A 354 -0.80 -0.30 -16.00
CA VAL A 354 -1.10 -0.12 -14.57
C VAL A 354 -1.16 1.37 -14.19
N GLU A 355 -0.17 2.16 -14.60
CA GLU A 355 -0.05 3.57 -14.20
C GLU A 355 -0.97 4.53 -14.96
N HIS A 356 -1.16 4.32 -16.27
CA HIS A 356 -1.91 5.26 -17.12
C HIS A 356 -3.38 4.87 -17.27
N ARG A 357 -3.67 3.60 -17.53
CA ARG A 357 -5.04 3.14 -17.84
C ARG A 357 -5.84 2.78 -16.59
N LEU A 358 -5.24 1.99 -15.70
CA LEU A 358 -5.83 1.69 -14.38
C LEU A 358 -5.60 2.80 -13.35
N GLY A 359 -4.67 3.74 -13.61
CA GLY A 359 -4.37 4.85 -12.70
C GLY A 359 -3.81 4.43 -11.34
N ILE A 360 -3.26 3.21 -11.24
CA ILE A 360 -2.70 2.66 -10.00
C ILE A 360 -1.27 3.19 -9.82
N PRO A 361 -0.92 3.80 -8.67
CA PRO A 361 0.45 4.23 -8.41
C PRO A 361 1.43 3.04 -8.33
N VAL A 362 2.55 3.13 -9.07
CA VAL A 362 3.63 2.13 -9.06
C VAL A 362 4.94 2.79 -8.64
N VAL A 363 5.32 2.60 -7.38
CA VAL A 363 6.51 3.20 -6.77
C VAL A 363 7.69 2.25 -6.96
N GLN A 364 8.64 2.60 -7.85
CA GLN A 364 9.84 1.80 -8.10
C GLN A 364 10.94 2.14 -7.08
N VAL A 365 11.53 1.14 -6.40
CA VAL A 365 12.51 1.38 -5.33
C VAL A 365 13.47 0.21 -5.12
N ASP A 366 14.69 0.46 -4.61
CA ASP A 366 15.60 -0.61 -4.15
C ASP A 366 15.20 -1.12 -2.75
N LEU A 367 14.72 -2.37 -2.69
CA LEU A 367 14.41 -3.13 -1.47
C LEU A 367 15.44 -4.23 -1.15
N GLY A 368 16.57 -4.25 -1.86
CA GLY A 368 17.58 -5.30 -1.78
C GLY A 368 17.20 -6.59 -2.53
N GLN A 369 17.95 -7.66 -2.28
CA GLN A 369 17.93 -8.87 -3.11
C GLN A 369 16.87 -9.93 -2.74
N LYS A 370 15.90 -9.61 -1.87
CA LYS A 370 14.98 -10.61 -1.29
C LYS A 370 13.49 -10.31 -1.46
N ILE A 371 13.07 -9.04 -1.48
CA ILE A 371 11.69 -8.64 -1.75
C ILE A 371 11.53 -8.45 -3.27
N ALA A 372 10.48 -8.99 -3.88
CA ALA A 372 10.11 -8.73 -5.26
C ALA A 372 9.21 -7.48 -5.38
N GLY A 373 8.18 -7.41 -4.53
CA GLY A 373 7.25 -6.29 -4.48
C GLY A 373 6.56 -6.18 -3.12
N ALA A 374 5.70 -5.17 -3.00
CA ALA A 374 4.64 -5.16 -2.02
C ALA A 374 3.42 -4.34 -2.45
N THR A 375 2.22 -4.82 -2.14
CA THR A 375 0.99 -4.01 -2.17
C THR A 375 0.89 -3.17 -0.90
N ILE A 376 0.80 -1.84 -1.04
CA ILE A 376 0.63 -0.88 0.06
C ILE A 376 -0.80 -0.35 0.09
N VAL A 377 -1.40 -0.33 1.28
CA VAL A 377 -2.63 0.39 1.61
C VAL A 377 -2.30 1.65 2.41
N THR A 378 -2.88 2.78 2.03
CA THR A 378 -2.83 4.06 2.73
C THR A 378 -4.19 4.78 2.59
N HIS A 379 -4.29 6.07 2.91
CA HIS A 379 -5.53 6.83 2.85
C HIS A 379 -5.37 8.11 2.00
N ASN A 380 -6.39 8.50 1.23
CA ASN A 380 -6.43 9.81 0.54
C ASN A 380 -6.87 10.94 1.49
N ASP A 381 -6.98 12.16 0.95
CA ASP A 381 -7.40 13.35 1.69
C ASP A 381 -8.83 13.26 2.26
N ARG A 382 -9.67 12.33 1.75
CA ARG A 382 -11.02 12.03 2.25
C ARG A 382 -11.03 10.91 3.31
N ASN A 383 -9.86 10.43 3.71
CA ASN A 383 -9.66 9.28 4.59
C ASN A 383 -10.28 7.97 4.05
N GLU A 384 -10.32 7.81 2.72
CA GLU A 384 -10.71 6.59 2.02
C GLU A 384 -9.47 5.70 1.79
N GLU A 385 -9.59 4.38 1.96
CA GLU A 385 -8.47 3.46 1.77
C GLU A 385 -8.07 3.37 0.29
N VAL A 386 -6.89 3.89 -0.04
CA VAL A 386 -6.28 3.82 -1.37
C VAL A 386 -5.10 2.86 -1.37
N ARG A 387 -4.77 2.32 -2.55
CA ARG A 387 -3.75 1.30 -2.71
C ARG A 387 -2.80 1.62 -3.86
N GLY A 388 -1.55 1.17 -3.74
CA GLY A 388 -0.55 1.24 -4.80
C GLY A 388 0.48 0.11 -4.68
N ILE A 389 1.30 -0.05 -5.72
CA ILE A 389 2.33 -1.09 -5.82
C ILE A 389 3.67 -0.49 -5.44
N LEU A 390 4.41 -1.16 -4.56
CA LEU A 390 5.84 -0.94 -4.34
C LEU A 390 6.61 -1.99 -5.14
N LEU A 391 7.26 -1.60 -6.23
CA LEU A 391 7.96 -2.52 -7.11
C LEU A 391 9.46 -2.47 -6.82
N ASN A 392 10.09 -3.60 -6.46
CA ASN A 392 11.54 -3.60 -6.30
C ASN A 392 12.21 -3.42 -7.67
N ALA A 393 13.07 -2.42 -7.80
CA ALA A 393 13.85 -2.16 -9.01
C ALA A 393 15.19 -2.93 -9.04
N ALA A 394 15.60 -3.50 -7.91
CA ALA A 394 16.89 -4.19 -7.74
C ALA A 394 16.76 -5.73 -7.70
N GLY A 395 17.87 -6.42 -7.95
CA GLY A 395 17.94 -7.87 -7.92
C GLY A 395 17.28 -8.51 -9.13
N LYS A 396 16.46 -9.55 -8.92
CA LYS A 396 15.88 -10.29 -10.06
C LYS A 396 15.01 -9.42 -10.96
N ASN A 397 14.35 -8.39 -10.43
CA ASN A 397 13.60 -7.40 -11.21
C ASN A 397 14.46 -6.47 -12.07
N GLU A 398 15.79 -6.50 -11.98
CA GLU A 398 16.66 -5.91 -13.01
C GLU A 398 16.36 -6.57 -14.38
N ASN A 399 15.98 -7.86 -14.39
CA ASN A 399 15.39 -8.51 -15.55
C ASN A 399 13.91 -8.12 -15.71
N VAL A 400 13.62 -7.45 -16.83
CA VAL A 400 12.29 -6.92 -17.19
C VAL A 400 11.21 -8.00 -17.27
N TRP A 401 11.52 -9.23 -17.67
CA TRP A 401 10.54 -10.33 -17.68
C TRP A 401 10.07 -10.73 -16.27
N ILE A 402 10.99 -10.69 -15.30
CA ILE A 402 10.66 -10.97 -13.90
C ILE A 402 9.86 -9.79 -13.34
N ARG A 403 10.31 -8.56 -13.58
CA ARG A 403 9.62 -7.33 -13.17
C ARG A 403 8.18 -7.25 -13.66
N ARG A 404 7.92 -7.59 -14.93
CA ARG A 404 6.57 -7.67 -15.51
C ARG A 404 5.69 -8.70 -14.79
N THR A 405 6.26 -9.87 -14.47
CA THR A 405 5.56 -10.92 -13.72
C THR A 405 5.23 -10.47 -12.30
N THR A 406 6.17 -9.83 -11.59
CA THR A 406 5.93 -9.22 -10.28
C THR A 406 4.85 -8.14 -10.33
N LEU A 407 4.91 -7.24 -11.32
CA LEU A 407 3.92 -6.18 -11.47
C LEU A 407 2.52 -6.73 -11.78
N ALA A 408 2.42 -7.82 -12.56
CA ALA A 408 1.16 -8.52 -12.82
C ALA A 408 0.63 -9.30 -11.59
N HIS A 409 1.53 -9.80 -10.73
CA HIS A 409 1.17 -10.46 -9.46
C HIS A 409 0.52 -9.47 -8.49
N GLU A 410 1.19 -8.35 -8.23
CA GLU A 410 0.71 -7.26 -7.39
C GLU A 410 -0.59 -6.65 -7.92
N LEU A 411 -0.72 -6.55 -9.25
CA LEU A 411 -1.98 -6.16 -9.89
C LEU A 411 -3.12 -7.13 -9.55
N GLY A 412 -2.86 -8.45 -9.55
CA GLY A 412 -3.84 -9.46 -9.16
C GLY A 412 -4.36 -9.26 -7.74
N HIS A 413 -3.47 -8.96 -6.79
CA HIS A 413 -3.83 -8.56 -5.43
C HIS A 413 -4.67 -7.28 -5.41
N LEU A 414 -4.24 -6.23 -6.13
CA LEU A 414 -4.92 -4.95 -6.12
C LEU A 414 -6.33 -4.99 -6.68
N LEU A 415 -6.57 -5.77 -7.74
CA LEU A 415 -7.87 -5.87 -8.40
C LEU A 415 -8.83 -6.80 -7.66
N PHE A 416 -8.34 -7.93 -7.13
CA PHE A 416 -9.21 -9.04 -6.71
C PHE A 416 -9.13 -9.43 -5.23
N ASP A 417 -8.17 -8.94 -4.45
CA ASP A 417 -8.15 -9.20 -3.01
C ASP A 417 -8.88 -8.10 -2.20
N PRO A 418 -9.72 -8.46 -1.23
CA PRO A 418 -10.38 -7.51 -0.33
C PRO A 418 -9.41 -6.99 0.74
N ASN A 419 -9.68 -5.82 1.32
CA ASN A 419 -8.75 -5.13 2.23
C ASN A 419 -8.37 -5.99 3.46
N GLU A 420 -9.28 -6.83 3.95
CA GLU A 420 -9.09 -7.70 5.11
C GLU A 420 -8.06 -8.83 4.86
N ARG A 421 -7.72 -9.11 3.59
CA ARG A 421 -6.81 -10.20 3.19
C ARG A 421 -5.39 -9.76 2.82
N LEU A 422 -5.17 -8.45 2.61
CA LEU A 422 -3.88 -7.91 2.17
C LEU A 422 -2.98 -7.42 3.33
N GLU A 423 -3.40 -7.61 4.57
CA GLU A 423 -2.90 -6.82 5.72
C GLU A 423 -2.95 -5.30 5.36
N SER A 424 -1.95 -4.44 5.60
CA SER A 424 -1.83 -3.16 4.81
C SER A 424 -0.61 -3.11 3.93
N VAL A 425 0.22 -4.13 4.08
CA VAL A 425 1.51 -4.28 3.45
C VAL A 425 1.64 -5.78 3.29
N ARG A 426 1.35 -6.26 2.09
CA ARG A 426 1.69 -7.62 1.66
C ARG A 426 3.08 -7.54 1.04
N VAL A 427 4.01 -8.41 1.40
CA VAL A 427 5.40 -8.34 0.91
C VAL A 427 5.78 -9.67 0.32
N ASP A 428 6.12 -9.67 -0.95
CA ASP A 428 6.28 -10.90 -1.72
C ASP A 428 7.78 -11.14 -1.92
N PRO A 429 8.39 -12.17 -1.29
CA PRO A 429 9.80 -12.44 -1.44
C PRO A 429 10.08 -13.26 -2.70
N TYR A 430 11.23 -13.02 -3.35
CA TYR A 430 11.65 -13.76 -4.56
C TYR A 430 11.74 -15.28 -4.36
N GLU A 431 11.92 -15.76 -3.12
CA GLU A 431 11.93 -17.18 -2.76
C GLU A 431 10.54 -17.82 -2.85
N GLN A 432 9.45 -17.05 -2.72
CA GLN A 432 8.07 -17.56 -2.85
C GLN A 432 7.56 -17.42 -4.29
N SER A 433 7.91 -16.34 -5.00
CA SER A 433 7.51 -16.12 -6.41
C SER A 433 8.07 -17.15 -7.40
N GLU A 434 9.13 -17.89 -7.02
CA GLU A 434 9.77 -18.93 -7.86
C GLU A 434 9.74 -20.34 -7.25
N ALA A 435 9.16 -20.52 -6.06
CA ALA A 435 9.13 -21.84 -5.41
C ALA A 435 8.22 -22.84 -6.14
N ASP A 436 8.53 -24.12 -5.98
CA ASP A 436 7.62 -25.19 -6.36
C ASP A 436 6.36 -25.16 -5.46
N PRO A 437 5.15 -24.95 -6.02
CA PRO A 437 3.90 -24.89 -5.25
C PRO A 437 3.59 -26.16 -4.44
N GLU A 438 4.23 -27.29 -4.74
CA GLU A 438 4.05 -28.55 -4.02
C GLU A 438 4.90 -28.63 -2.74
N THR A 439 5.84 -27.70 -2.55
CA THR A 439 6.80 -27.70 -1.42
C THR A 439 6.54 -26.64 -0.35
N GLN A 440 5.79 -25.58 -0.68
CA GLN A 440 5.43 -24.52 0.27
C GLN A 440 4.00 -24.67 0.78
N GLY A 441 3.75 -24.18 2.00
CA GLY A 441 2.42 -24.21 2.61
C GLY A 441 1.36 -23.48 1.79
N PHE A 442 0.11 -23.94 1.87
CA PHE A 442 -1.01 -23.46 1.06
C PHE A 442 -1.48 -22.04 1.42
N ASP A 443 -0.74 -20.99 1.06
CA ASP A 443 -1.36 -19.67 0.87
C ASP A 443 -2.07 -19.63 -0.49
N GLN A 444 -3.40 -19.76 -0.44
CA GLN A 444 -4.25 -19.71 -1.62
C GLN A 444 -4.31 -18.30 -2.24
N VAL A 445 -3.97 -17.25 -1.49
CA VAL A 445 -3.92 -15.87 -1.98
C VAL A 445 -2.72 -15.73 -2.94
N GLU A 446 -1.53 -16.16 -2.51
CA GLU A 446 -0.31 -16.24 -3.32
C GLU A 446 -0.48 -17.12 -4.57
N GLN A 447 -1.02 -18.33 -4.40
CA GLN A 447 -1.20 -19.25 -5.53
C GLN A 447 -2.18 -18.70 -6.57
N ARG A 448 -3.17 -17.91 -6.15
CA ARG A 448 -4.12 -17.23 -7.05
C ARG A 448 -3.46 -16.07 -7.78
N ALA A 449 -2.69 -15.23 -7.09
CA ALA A 449 -1.99 -14.09 -7.69
C ALA A 449 -0.88 -14.51 -8.66
N ASN A 450 -0.09 -15.54 -8.32
CA ASN A 450 0.89 -16.13 -9.24
C ASN A 450 0.22 -16.72 -10.49
N ALA A 451 -0.91 -17.42 -10.34
CA ALA A 451 -1.65 -17.94 -11.49
C ALA A 451 -2.26 -16.81 -12.34
N PHE A 452 -2.81 -15.77 -11.71
CA PHE A 452 -3.30 -14.57 -12.38
C PHE A 452 -2.20 -13.90 -13.20
N ALA A 453 -1.06 -13.58 -12.59
CA ALA A 453 0.06 -12.88 -13.23
C ALA A 453 0.48 -13.54 -14.55
N ILE A 454 0.65 -14.86 -14.51
CA ILE A 454 1.09 -15.67 -15.65
C ILE A 454 0.04 -15.69 -16.76
N ALA A 455 -1.23 -15.98 -16.44
CA ALA A 455 -2.30 -16.04 -17.44
C ALA A 455 -2.71 -14.66 -17.99
N PHE A 456 -2.47 -13.60 -17.21
CA PHE A 456 -2.72 -12.22 -17.62
C PHE A 456 -1.68 -11.75 -18.65
N LEU A 457 -0.41 -12.08 -18.43
CA LEU A 457 0.68 -11.79 -19.37
C LEU A 457 0.61 -12.69 -20.62
N ALA A 458 0.35 -13.98 -20.44
CA ALA A 458 0.31 -14.97 -21.50
C ALA A 458 -1.03 -15.74 -21.48
N PRO A 459 -1.96 -15.46 -22.41
CA PRO A 459 -3.24 -16.13 -22.45
C PRO A 459 -3.10 -17.63 -22.75
N LEU A 460 -3.87 -18.46 -22.03
CA LEU A 460 -3.72 -19.92 -22.02
C LEU A 460 -3.75 -20.56 -23.43
N ASP A 461 -4.69 -20.12 -24.27
CA ASP A 461 -4.91 -20.72 -25.58
C ASP A 461 -3.83 -20.32 -26.59
N GLU A 462 -3.24 -19.13 -26.44
CA GLU A 462 -2.07 -18.72 -27.23
C GLU A 462 -0.82 -19.52 -26.84
N VAL A 463 -0.64 -19.82 -25.56
CA VAL A 463 0.48 -20.65 -25.10
C VAL A 463 0.32 -22.09 -25.59
N ARG A 464 -0.92 -22.61 -25.67
CA ARG A 464 -1.19 -23.90 -26.33
C ARG A 464 -0.89 -23.88 -27.83
N SER A 465 -1.19 -22.79 -28.54
CA SER A 465 -0.96 -22.71 -29.99
C SER A 465 0.53 -22.65 -30.36
N ILE A 466 1.36 -22.08 -29.49
CA ILE A 466 2.83 -21.98 -29.66
C ILE A 466 3.54 -23.26 -29.17
N ALA A 467 3.10 -23.80 -28.04
CA ALA A 467 3.71 -24.98 -27.41
C ALA A 467 2.84 -26.23 -27.63
N SER A 468 2.76 -26.67 -28.88
CA SER A 468 2.21 -27.98 -29.23
C SER A 468 3.10 -29.13 -28.74
N LEU A 469 2.52 -30.32 -28.57
CA LEU A 469 3.27 -31.53 -28.22
C LEU A 469 3.97 -32.13 -29.46
N PRO A 470 5.17 -32.72 -29.32
CA PRO A 470 6.00 -32.77 -28.11
C PRO A 470 6.70 -31.43 -27.84
N PHE A 471 6.89 -31.10 -26.55
CA PHE A 471 7.48 -29.82 -26.16
C PHE A 471 8.93 -29.67 -26.63
N SER A 472 9.19 -28.59 -27.36
CA SER A 472 10.52 -28.25 -27.89
C SER A 472 11.18 -27.12 -27.09
N ARG A 473 12.50 -26.97 -27.24
CA ARG A 473 13.22 -25.79 -26.69
C ARG A 473 12.73 -24.49 -27.32
N SER A 474 12.47 -24.49 -28.64
CA SER A 474 11.98 -23.31 -29.36
C SER A 474 10.63 -22.86 -28.82
N SER A 475 9.66 -23.77 -28.63
CA SER A 475 8.34 -23.43 -28.08
C SER A 475 8.39 -22.69 -26.73
N ILE A 476 9.39 -22.99 -25.88
CA ILE A 476 9.59 -22.27 -24.61
C ILE A 476 10.15 -20.87 -24.87
N VAL A 477 11.14 -20.75 -25.76
CA VAL A 477 11.75 -19.48 -26.18
C VAL A 477 10.73 -18.57 -26.87
N ASP A 478 9.86 -19.12 -27.71
CA ASP A 478 8.80 -18.40 -28.42
C ASP A 478 7.76 -17.83 -27.45
N VAL A 479 7.37 -18.59 -26.42
CA VAL A 479 6.50 -18.11 -25.33
C VAL A 479 7.19 -17.04 -24.48
N MET A 480 8.47 -17.21 -24.15
CA MET A 480 9.27 -16.21 -23.40
C MET A 480 9.32 -14.88 -24.14
N HIS A 481 9.70 -14.89 -25.43
CA HIS A 481 9.85 -13.67 -26.24
C HIS A 481 8.50 -13.04 -26.58
N LYS A 482 7.48 -13.81 -26.98
CA LYS A 482 6.17 -13.26 -27.36
C LYS A 482 5.48 -12.54 -26.20
N PHE A 483 5.51 -13.09 -24.98
CA PHE A 483 4.77 -12.54 -23.84
C PHE A 483 5.64 -11.78 -22.82
N GLY A 484 6.96 -11.88 -22.93
CA GLY A 484 7.91 -11.28 -22.01
C GLY A 484 7.96 -12.00 -20.66
N LEU A 485 8.04 -13.34 -20.69
CA LEU A 485 8.10 -14.21 -19.50
C LEU A 485 9.51 -14.74 -19.23
N SER A 486 9.82 -14.97 -17.96
CA SER A 486 11.06 -15.67 -17.56
C SER A 486 11.02 -17.15 -17.98
N GLN A 487 12.18 -17.81 -18.07
CA GLN A 487 12.25 -19.23 -18.43
C GLN A 487 11.41 -20.11 -17.48
N THR A 488 11.52 -19.86 -16.17
CA THR A 488 10.77 -20.59 -15.14
C THR A 488 9.26 -20.40 -15.31
N ALA A 489 8.83 -19.15 -15.50
CA ALA A 489 7.43 -18.79 -15.73
C ALA A 489 6.86 -19.46 -16.98
N ALA A 490 7.53 -19.32 -18.13
CA ALA A 490 7.10 -19.90 -19.40
C ALA A 490 7.00 -21.44 -19.32
N ARG A 491 7.97 -22.10 -18.68
CA ARG A 491 7.94 -23.56 -18.46
C ARG A 491 6.71 -23.99 -17.65
N TYR A 492 6.55 -23.50 -16.42
CA TYR A 492 5.41 -23.91 -15.60
C TYR A 492 4.06 -23.57 -16.26
N HIS A 493 4.00 -22.47 -17.00
CA HIS A 493 2.79 -22.11 -17.73
C HIS A 493 2.46 -23.09 -18.87
N ILE A 494 3.44 -23.48 -19.70
CA ILE A 494 3.25 -24.51 -20.74
C ILE A 494 2.78 -25.83 -20.11
N SER A 495 3.36 -26.25 -18.97
CA SER A 495 2.90 -27.45 -18.25
C SER A 495 1.45 -27.32 -17.80
N ASN A 496 1.08 -26.21 -17.16
CA ASN A 496 -0.30 -25.96 -16.71
C ASN A 496 -1.29 -25.86 -17.89
N ALA A 497 -0.87 -25.30 -19.04
CA ALA A 497 -1.67 -25.22 -20.26
C ALA A 497 -2.09 -26.59 -20.80
N HIS A 498 -1.21 -27.59 -20.64
CA HIS A 498 -1.47 -29.00 -20.97
C HIS A 498 -1.79 -29.85 -19.73
N PHE A 499 -2.37 -29.22 -18.69
CA PHE A 499 -2.85 -29.87 -17.46
C PHE A 499 -1.83 -30.78 -16.75
N ARG A 500 -0.53 -30.47 -16.90
CA ARG A 500 0.61 -31.25 -16.38
C ARG A 500 0.64 -32.72 -16.85
N GLN A 501 0.03 -33.03 -18.00
CA GLN A 501 -0.05 -34.39 -18.55
C GLN A 501 1.29 -34.90 -19.12
N HIS A 502 2.27 -34.01 -19.30
CA HIS A 502 3.55 -34.31 -19.94
C HIS A 502 4.70 -33.65 -19.17
N GLU A 503 5.80 -34.38 -19.00
CA GLU A 503 7.03 -33.83 -18.44
C GLU A 503 7.65 -32.80 -19.38
N LEU A 504 8.16 -31.70 -18.81
CA LEU A 504 8.91 -30.70 -19.56
C LEU A 504 10.41 -31.02 -19.54
N PRO A 505 11.07 -31.12 -20.71
CA PRO A 505 12.51 -31.38 -20.75
C PRO A 505 13.30 -30.31 -19.98
N GLN A 506 14.38 -30.71 -19.30
CA GLN A 506 15.26 -29.77 -18.62
C GLN A 506 16.25 -29.12 -19.60
N PHE A 507 15.81 -28.03 -20.24
CA PHE A 507 16.70 -27.16 -21.00
C PHE A 507 17.26 -26.02 -20.13
N VAL A 508 18.50 -25.61 -20.38
CA VAL A 508 19.06 -24.32 -19.95
C VAL A 508 18.93 -23.34 -21.12
N ILE A 509 18.22 -22.24 -20.91
CA ILE A 509 17.96 -21.22 -21.93
C ILE A 509 18.64 -19.92 -21.48
N ARG A 510 19.41 -19.29 -22.37
CA ARG A 510 20.20 -18.08 -22.10
C ARG A 510 19.76 -16.93 -23.01
N GLU A 511 18.47 -16.64 -22.97
CA GLU A 511 17.86 -15.52 -23.70
C GLU A 511 17.78 -14.29 -22.78
N ALA A 512 17.74 -13.10 -23.39
CA ALA A 512 17.55 -11.83 -22.68
C ALA A 512 16.32 -11.10 -23.25
N PRO A 513 15.66 -10.21 -22.47
CA PRO A 513 14.59 -9.37 -22.98
C PRO A 513 15.03 -8.55 -24.19
N ALA A 514 14.19 -8.43 -25.21
CA ALA A 514 14.40 -7.54 -26.35
C ALA A 514 14.53 -6.06 -25.89
N ASP A 515 15.32 -5.26 -26.59
CA ASP A 515 15.63 -3.88 -26.17
C ASP A 515 14.41 -2.96 -26.26
N GLU A 516 13.48 -3.23 -27.18
CA GLU A 516 12.19 -2.55 -27.29
C GLU A 516 11.36 -2.75 -26.02
N LEU A 517 11.33 -3.98 -25.47
CA LEU A 517 10.61 -4.29 -24.23
C LEU A 517 11.29 -3.64 -23.02
N LYS A 518 12.63 -3.60 -22.98
CA LYS A 518 13.35 -2.85 -21.94
C LYS A 518 13.00 -1.36 -21.99
N ALA A 519 13.03 -0.76 -23.19
CA ALA A 519 12.72 0.65 -23.39
C ALA A 519 11.27 0.98 -22.98
N ALA A 520 10.29 0.17 -23.38
CA ALA A 520 8.87 0.39 -23.06
C ALA A 520 8.58 0.39 -21.53
N GLU A 521 9.22 -0.51 -20.78
CA GLU A 521 9.04 -0.61 -19.33
C GLU A 521 9.83 0.46 -18.57
N ASN A 522 11.04 0.81 -19.04
CA ASN A 522 11.92 1.77 -18.37
C ASN A 522 11.78 3.24 -18.82
N PHE A 523 11.06 3.56 -19.90
CA PHE A 523 11.13 4.85 -20.62
C PHE A 523 11.23 6.10 -19.72
N THR A 524 10.28 6.26 -18.80
CA THR A 524 10.19 7.42 -17.89
C THR A 524 11.19 7.42 -16.73
N THR A 525 11.95 6.33 -16.55
CA THR A 525 13.00 6.17 -15.54
C THR A 525 14.38 6.48 -16.12
N ASP A 526 14.68 5.90 -17.29
CA ASP A 526 16.01 5.96 -17.93
C ASP A 526 16.23 7.31 -18.62
N PHE A 527 15.20 7.90 -19.23
CA PHE A 527 15.28 9.20 -19.92
C PHE A 527 14.88 10.40 -19.04
N PHE A 528 14.81 10.21 -17.71
CA PHE A 528 14.37 11.26 -16.80
C PHE A 528 15.43 12.39 -16.66
N PRO A 529 15.08 13.67 -16.91
CA PRO A 529 16.07 14.74 -17.04
C PRO A 529 16.64 15.25 -15.70
N LEU A 530 15.88 15.19 -14.61
CA LEU A 530 16.33 15.59 -13.27
C LEU A 530 17.17 14.46 -12.65
N GLN A 531 18.50 14.60 -12.66
CA GLN A 531 19.39 13.54 -12.20
C GLN A 531 19.36 13.38 -10.68
N GLY A 532 19.08 14.47 -9.94
CA GLY A 532 18.93 14.44 -8.47
C GLY A 532 17.66 13.72 -7.99
N THR A 533 16.60 13.67 -8.81
CA THR A 533 15.33 13.05 -8.44
C THR A 533 15.48 11.54 -8.27
N PRO A 534 15.17 10.98 -7.07
CA PRO A 534 15.20 9.55 -6.81
C PRO A 534 14.21 8.77 -7.70
N VAL A 535 14.56 7.52 -8.04
CA VAL A 535 13.76 6.65 -8.92
C VAL A 535 12.30 6.52 -8.48
N GLN A 536 12.02 6.46 -7.17
CA GLN A 536 10.67 6.33 -6.63
C GLN A 536 9.76 7.54 -6.89
N ARG A 537 10.32 8.69 -7.31
CA ARG A 537 9.61 9.94 -7.65
C ARG A 537 9.61 10.24 -9.16
N ARG A 538 10.05 9.30 -10.00
CA ARG A 538 10.00 9.39 -11.47
C ARG A 538 8.69 8.81 -12.00
N GLY A 539 8.59 8.50 -13.30
CA GLY A 539 7.41 7.82 -13.84
C GLY A 539 6.13 8.64 -13.80
N LYS A 540 4.99 7.97 -13.58
CA LYS A 540 3.68 8.62 -13.59
C LYS A 540 3.51 9.67 -12.49
N PHE A 541 4.16 9.48 -11.34
CA PHE A 541 4.18 10.48 -10.28
C PHE A 541 4.71 11.83 -10.79
N ALA A 542 5.84 11.83 -11.51
CA ALA A 542 6.41 13.05 -12.07
C ALA A 542 5.58 13.67 -13.21
N ASP A 543 4.92 12.86 -14.04
CA ASP A 543 3.93 13.34 -15.03
C ASP A 543 2.83 14.16 -14.34
N LEU A 544 2.27 13.63 -13.26
CA LEU A 544 1.20 14.27 -12.51
C LEU A 544 1.66 15.53 -11.77
N VAL A 545 2.88 15.54 -11.21
CA VAL A 545 3.48 16.75 -10.61
C VAL A 545 3.64 17.85 -11.67
N VAL A 546 4.16 17.53 -12.86
CA VAL A 546 4.37 18.51 -13.94
C VAL A 546 3.04 19.04 -14.49
N LYS A 547 2.02 18.18 -14.63
CA LYS A 547 0.66 18.59 -15.03
C LYS A 547 0.01 19.50 -13.99
N ALA A 548 0.00 19.09 -12.72
CA ALA A 548 -0.58 19.89 -11.65
C ALA A 548 0.12 21.25 -11.47
N TYR A 549 1.44 21.31 -11.67
CA TYR A 549 2.17 22.58 -11.70
C TYR A 549 1.77 23.45 -12.89
N THR A 550 1.66 22.85 -14.09
CA THR A 550 1.28 23.56 -15.33
C THR A 550 -0.13 24.14 -15.24
N GLU A 551 -1.05 23.41 -14.61
CA GLU A 551 -2.43 23.83 -14.34
C GLU A 551 -2.56 24.75 -13.10
N LYS A 552 -1.45 25.13 -12.46
CA LYS A 552 -1.41 25.95 -11.23
C LYS A 552 -2.16 25.34 -10.03
N LEU A 553 -2.37 24.02 -10.05
CA LEU A 553 -2.92 23.26 -8.94
C LEU A 553 -1.89 22.99 -7.84
N ILE A 554 -0.58 23.06 -8.15
CA ILE A 554 0.50 23.09 -7.15
C ILE A 554 1.54 24.18 -7.44
N SER A 555 2.20 24.65 -6.38
CA SER A 555 3.26 25.64 -6.46
C SER A 555 4.60 25.06 -6.95
N LEU A 556 5.54 25.95 -7.27
CA LEU A 556 6.93 25.57 -7.55
C LEU A 556 7.60 24.90 -6.34
N ASP A 557 7.30 25.36 -5.13
CA ASP A 557 7.81 24.81 -3.88
C ASP A 557 7.36 23.35 -3.69
N THR A 558 6.07 23.10 -3.92
CA THR A 558 5.48 21.75 -3.82
C THR A 558 5.99 20.82 -4.91
N ALA A 559 6.08 21.30 -6.17
CA ALA A 559 6.62 20.50 -7.27
C ALA A 559 8.08 20.07 -7.00
N SER A 560 8.90 21.01 -6.48
CA SER A 560 10.31 20.76 -6.12
C SER A 560 10.44 19.79 -4.94
N LEU A 561 9.58 19.95 -3.91
CA LEU A 561 9.49 19.04 -2.76
C LEU A 561 9.11 17.61 -3.18
N TYR A 562 8.12 17.47 -4.07
CA TYR A 562 7.64 16.17 -4.54
C TYR A 562 8.69 15.46 -5.41
N LEU A 563 9.38 16.17 -6.31
CA LEU A 563 10.46 15.58 -7.12
C LEU A 563 11.84 15.54 -6.44
N GLN A 564 11.96 16.06 -5.21
CA GLN A 564 13.21 16.15 -4.45
C GLN A 564 14.35 16.79 -5.27
N CYS A 565 14.05 17.92 -5.90
CA CYS A 565 14.99 18.73 -6.70
C CYS A 565 14.97 20.19 -6.21
N THR A 566 15.84 21.04 -6.74
CA THR A 566 15.77 22.48 -6.43
C THR A 566 14.71 23.18 -7.29
N LYS A 567 14.26 24.37 -6.86
CA LYS A 567 13.29 25.18 -7.62
C LYS A 567 13.84 25.60 -8.96
N GLU A 568 15.14 25.85 -9.02
CA GLU A 568 15.91 26.21 -10.20
C GLU A 568 15.99 25.01 -11.16
N GLU A 569 16.40 23.83 -10.67
CA GLU A 569 16.51 22.60 -11.47
C GLU A 569 15.15 22.22 -12.08
N PHE A 570 14.07 22.31 -11.30
CA PHE A 570 12.71 22.08 -11.81
C PHE A 570 12.33 23.09 -12.89
N SER A 571 12.52 24.39 -12.63
CA SER A 571 12.15 25.47 -13.56
C SER A 571 12.90 25.37 -14.90
N GLU A 572 14.17 24.96 -14.87
CA GLU A 572 14.97 24.74 -16.08
C GLU A 572 14.55 23.51 -16.91
N LYS A 573 13.91 22.50 -16.27
CA LYS A 573 13.61 21.21 -16.90
C LYS A 573 12.12 20.90 -17.09
N VAL A 574 11.21 21.69 -16.53
CA VAL A 574 9.75 21.44 -16.60
C VAL A 574 9.24 21.30 -18.04
N ASP A 575 9.75 22.11 -18.98
CA ASP A 575 9.40 22.00 -20.40
C ASP A 575 9.93 20.73 -21.09
N MET A 576 11.08 20.22 -20.63
CA MET A 576 11.63 18.96 -21.12
C MET A 576 10.86 17.76 -20.56
N LEU A 577 10.50 17.81 -19.27
CA LEU A 577 9.64 16.83 -18.62
C LEU A 577 8.27 16.73 -19.31
N ARG A 578 7.61 17.87 -19.55
CA ARG A 578 6.33 17.91 -20.28
C ARG A 578 6.41 17.20 -21.64
N ARG A 579 7.43 17.52 -22.45
CA ARG A 579 7.65 16.86 -23.75
C ARG A 579 7.92 15.36 -23.61
N LEU A 580 8.67 14.93 -22.60
CA LEU A 580 8.94 13.50 -22.34
C LEU A 580 7.63 12.74 -22.10
N PHE A 581 6.73 13.30 -21.29
CA PHE A 581 5.44 12.67 -20.98
C PHE A 581 4.43 12.77 -22.13
N ASP A 582 4.42 13.87 -22.88
CA ASP A 582 3.60 14.03 -24.09
C ASP A 582 3.99 13.04 -25.20
N LEU A 583 5.25 12.58 -25.23
CA LEU A 583 5.72 11.51 -26.10
C LEU A 583 5.27 10.13 -25.60
N ASN A 584 5.44 9.82 -24.30
CA ASN A 584 4.96 8.57 -23.70
C ASN A 584 3.42 8.43 -23.78
N ALA A 585 2.66 9.52 -23.91
CA ALA A 585 1.21 9.46 -24.08
C ALA A 585 0.74 9.18 -25.52
N LYS A 586 1.67 9.11 -26.49
CA LYS A 586 1.38 8.87 -27.92
C LYS A 586 1.98 7.57 -28.45
N SER A 587 2.84 6.93 -27.66
CA SER A 587 3.43 5.61 -27.88
C SER A 587 2.60 4.52 -27.24
#